data_AF-A0A921BFM6-F1
#
_entry.id   AF-A0A921BFM6-F1
#
_cell.length_a   1.000
_cell.length_b   1.000
_cell.length_c   1.000
_cell.angle_alpha   90.00
_cell.angle_beta   90.00
_cell.angle_gamma   90.00
#
_symmetry.space_group_name_H-M   'P 1'
#
loop_
_entity.id
_entity.type
_entity.pdbx_description
1 polymer ?
#
loop_
_entity_poly.entity_id
_entity_poly.type
_entity_poly.pdbx_seq_one_letter_code
_entity_poly.pdbx_strand_id
1 'polypeptide(L)'
;MNVTEATQRRASIRSFLPDPVTDEQIKDLLEVASRAPSGGNVQPWRVYVINGDSMERFRSFISSRKPGDSSTRCTRPVFKNRTELIDMS
;
A
#
# COMPACT_ATOMS: atom_id res chain seq x y z
N MET A 1 -25.80 4.98 -3.52
CA MET A 1 -24.81 5.58 -4.46
C MET A 1 -24.58 4.60 -5.60
N ASN A 2 -24.58 5.07 -6.85
CA ASN A 2 -24.20 4.25 -8.02
C ASN A 2 -22.71 4.44 -8.37
N VAL A 3 -22.19 3.63 -9.29
CA VAL A 3 -20.75 3.64 -9.64
C VAL A 3 -20.30 4.98 -10.23
N THR A 4 -21.11 5.59 -11.09
CA THR A 4 -20.82 6.88 -11.72
C THR A 4 -20.64 7.97 -10.66
N GLU A 5 -21.58 8.05 -9.72
CA GLU A 5 -21.54 8.98 -8.62
C GLU A 5 -20.34 8.77 -7.68
N ALA A 6 -20.01 7.51 -7.36
CA ALA A 6 -18.85 7.18 -6.54
C ALA A 6 -17.55 7.68 -7.19
N THR A 7 -17.44 7.48 -8.51
CA THR A 7 -16.27 7.89 -9.29
C THR A 7 -16.11 9.40 -9.33
N GLN A 8 -17.21 10.14 -9.51
CA GLN A 8 -17.20 11.61 -9.53
C GLN A 8 -16.87 12.23 -8.16
N ARG A 9 -17.28 11.60 -7.06
CA ARG A 9 -17.03 12.10 -5.70
C ARG A 9 -15.61 11.81 -5.19
N ARG A 10 -14.88 10.87 -5.79
CA ARG A 10 -13.53 10.51 -5.37
C ARG A 10 -12.56 11.69 -5.58
N ALA A 11 -11.97 12.18 -4.51
CA ALA A 11 -10.98 13.25 -4.53
C ALA A 11 -9.65 12.83 -3.88
N SER A 12 -8.55 13.49 -4.29
CA SER A 12 -7.24 13.35 -3.62
C SER A 12 -7.19 14.25 -2.39
N ILE A 13 -7.49 13.67 -1.23
CA ILE A 13 -7.50 14.37 0.07
C ILE A 13 -6.06 14.59 0.55
N ARG A 14 -5.77 15.80 1.07
CA ARG A 14 -4.43 16.23 1.51
C ARG A 14 -4.33 16.53 3.01
N SER A 15 -5.42 16.39 3.75
CA SER A 15 -5.47 16.53 5.21
C SER A 15 -6.51 15.56 5.76
N PHE A 16 -6.18 14.83 6.82
CA PHE A 16 -7.03 13.79 7.42
C PHE A 16 -7.33 14.12 8.88
N LEU A 17 -8.47 13.65 9.37
CA LEU A 17 -8.81 13.73 10.79
C LEU A 17 -7.89 12.82 11.62
N PRO A 18 -7.72 13.09 12.91
CA PRO A 18 -6.94 12.23 13.82
C PRO A 18 -7.66 10.91 14.14
N ASP A 19 -8.96 10.79 13.82
CA ASP A 19 -9.78 9.63 14.11
C ASP A 19 -9.31 8.40 13.30
N PRO A 20 -8.91 7.30 13.96
CA PRO A 20 -8.49 6.10 13.26
C PRO A 20 -9.69 5.35 12.65
N VAL A 21 -9.44 4.68 11.53
CA VAL A 21 -10.36 3.70 10.94
C VAL A 21 -10.16 2.35 11.66
N THR A 22 -11.23 1.59 11.91
CA THR A 22 -11.09 0.29 12.59
C THR A 22 -10.46 -0.75 11.67
N ASP A 23 -9.82 -1.76 12.26
CA ASP A 23 -9.17 -2.82 11.50
C ASP A 23 -10.18 -3.65 10.70
N GLU A 24 -11.40 -3.83 11.22
CA GLU A 24 -12.50 -4.51 10.52
C GLU A 24 -12.88 -3.76 9.24
N GLN A 25 -13.04 -2.43 9.32
CA GLN A 25 -13.37 -1.61 8.16
C GLN A 25 -12.28 -1.67 7.09
N ILE A 26 -11.01 -1.67 7.50
CA ILE A 26 -9.87 -1.80 6.58
C ILE A 26 -9.90 -3.19 5.92
N LYS A 27 -10.12 -4.24 6.70
CA LYS A 27 -10.19 -5.61 6.20
C LYS A 27 -11.30 -5.77 5.16
N ASP A 28 -12.52 -5.34 5.48
CA ASP A 28 -13.67 -5.42 4.57
C ASP A 28 -13.39 -4.65 3.25
N LEU A 29 -12.79 -3.47 3.35
CA LEU A 29 -12.42 -2.67 2.18
C LEU A 29 -11.39 -3.41 1.29
N LEU A 30 -10.38 -4.02 1.90
CA LEU A 30 -9.34 -4.75 1.17
C LEU A 30 -9.86 -6.03 0.53
N GLU A 31 -10.78 -6.75 1.18
CA GLU A 31 -11.46 -7.92 0.62
C GLU A 31 -12.29 -7.58 -0.63
N VAL A 32 -12.95 -6.42 -0.63
CA VAL A 32 -13.67 -5.94 -1.82
C VAL A 32 -12.68 -5.51 -2.91
N ALA A 33 -11.63 -4.77 -2.54
CA ALA A 33 -10.63 -4.27 -3.49
C ALA A 33 -9.83 -5.39 -4.17
N SER A 34 -9.59 -6.51 -3.48
CA SER A 34 -8.84 -7.65 -4.03
C SER A 34 -9.55 -8.34 -5.20
N ARG A 35 -10.83 -8.04 -5.45
CA ARG A 35 -11.59 -8.57 -6.58
C ARG A 35 -11.34 -7.84 -7.90
N ALA A 36 -10.47 -6.81 -7.90
CA ALA A 36 -10.10 -6.11 -9.12
C ALA A 36 -9.52 -7.09 -10.16
N PRO A 37 -9.81 -6.92 -11.46
CA PRO A 37 -9.23 -7.78 -12.48
C PRO A 37 -7.71 -7.55 -12.61
N SER A 38 -6.98 -8.60 -12.96
CA SER A 38 -5.55 -8.52 -13.30
C SER A 38 -5.23 -9.39 -14.51
N GLY A 39 -4.19 -9.05 -15.27
CA GLY A 39 -3.75 -9.84 -16.43
C GLY A 39 -3.44 -11.27 -16.02
N GLY A 40 -4.06 -12.26 -16.68
CA GLY A 40 -3.94 -13.67 -16.31
C GLY A 40 -4.43 -14.01 -14.89
N ASN A 41 -5.19 -13.11 -14.26
CA ASN A 41 -5.63 -13.19 -12.87
C ASN A 41 -4.50 -13.45 -11.85
N VAL A 42 -3.28 -12.95 -12.12
CA VAL A 42 -2.11 -13.21 -11.26
C VAL A 42 -2.13 -12.43 -9.94
N GLN A 43 -3.01 -11.44 -9.80
CA GLN A 43 -3.25 -10.68 -8.57
C GLN A 43 -1.93 -10.21 -7.92
N PRO A 44 -1.08 -9.45 -8.63
CA PRO A 44 0.31 -9.23 -8.22
C PRO A 44 0.48 -8.21 -7.08
N TRP A 45 -0.63 -7.64 -6.59
CA TRP A 45 -0.60 -6.63 -5.54
C TRP A 45 -0.15 -7.23 -4.20
N ARG A 46 0.72 -6.49 -3.52
CA ARG A 46 1.08 -6.72 -2.12
C ARG A 46 0.69 -5.48 -1.35
N VAL A 47 -0.29 -5.61 -0.46
CA VAL A 47 -0.80 -4.50 0.35
C VAL A 47 -0.29 -4.68 1.76
N TYR A 48 0.34 -3.65 2.29
CA TYR A 48 0.78 -3.59 3.68
C TYR A 48 0.05 -2.44 4.35
N VAL A 49 -0.64 -2.73 5.46
CA VAL A 49 -1.32 -1.73 6.28
C VAL A 49 -0.39 -1.36 7.42
N ILE A 50 -0.19 -0.06 7.65
CA ILE A 50 0.65 0.47 8.73
C ILE A 50 -0.18 1.41 9.61
N ASN A 51 -0.34 1.03 10.88
CA ASN A 51 -1.11 1.75 11.90
C ASN A 51 -0.31 1.88 13.21
N GLY A 52 -0.75 2.78 14.11
CA GLY A 52 -0.13 3.01 15.43
C GLY A 52 1.39 3.26 15.35
N ASP A 53 2.16 2.59 16.21
CA ASP A 53 3.61 2.72 16.30
C ASP A 53 4.33 2.48 14.96
N SER A 54 3.80 1.60 14.10
CA SER A 54 4.42 1.33 12.80
C SER A 54 4.32 2.53 11.85
N MET A 55 3.23 3.30 11.93
CA MET A 55 3.05 4.53 11.18
C MET A 55 3.98 5.64 11.69
N GLU A 56 4.20 5.72 13.01
CA GLU A 56 5.15 6.68 13.59
C GLU A 56 6.58 6.39 13.13
N ARG A 57 7.01 5.13 13.23
CA ARG A 57 8.32 4.70 12.70
C ARG A 57 8.45 5.01 11.22
N PHE A 58 7.40 4.78 10.44
CA PHE A 58 7.40 5.08 9.01
C PHE A 58 7.52 6.59 8.74
N ARG A 59 6.81 7.44 9.47
CA ARG A 59 6.92 8.91 9.37
C ARG A 59 8.34 9.37 9.67
N SER A 60 8.94 8.91 10.77
CA SER A 60 10.33 9.22 11.12
C SER A 60 11.30 8.77 10.02
N PHE A 61 11.10 7.57 9.48
CA PHE A 61 11.90 7.06 8.36
C PHE A 61 11.80 7.96 7.12
N ILE A 62 10.59 8.34 6.71
CA ILE A 62 10.38 9.22 5.54
C ILE A 62 10.97 10.60 5.77
N SER A 63 10.82 11.20 6.96
CA SER A 63 11.39 12.51 7.28
C SER A 63 12.92 12.52 7.25
N SER A 64 13.56 11.39 7.53
CA SER A 64 15.03 11.26 7.48
C SER A 64 15.59 11.23 6.05
N ARG A 65 14.75 10.98 5.03
CA ARG A 65 15.19 10.89 3.63
C ARG A 65 15.35 12.27 3.00
N LYS A 66 16.49 12.49 2.34
CA LYS A 66 16.72 13.66 1.48
C LYS A 66 15.95 13.49 0.16
N PRO A 67 15.20 14.50 -0.32
CA PRO A 67 14.60 14.47 -1.64
C PRO A 67 15.70 14.36 -2.71
N GLY A 68 15.62 13.36 -3.60
CA GLY A 68 16.56 13.19 -4.71
C GLY A 68 17.71 12.19 -4.46
N ASP A 69 17.75 11.51 -3.32
CA ASP A 69 18.72 10.43 -3.09
C ASP A 69 18.37 9.19 -3.94
N SER A 70 19.09 9.01 -5.05
CA SER A 70 18.94 7.89 -5.99
C SER A 70 19.60 6.59 -5.52
N SER A 71 20.31 6.61 -4.38
CA SER A 71 20.96 5.42 -3.80
C SER A 71 19.95 4.39 -3.31
N THR A 72 18.74 4.83 -2.94
CA THR A 72 17.62 3.93 -2.62
C THR A 72 16.58 3.95 -3.73
N ARG A 73 17.01 3.68 -4.97
CA ARG A 73 16.03 3.22 -5.97
C ARG A 73 15.34 2.01 -5.33
N CYS A 74 14.01 2.02 -5.32
CA CYS A 74 13.24 0.80 -5.11
C CYS A 74 13.52 -0.10 -6.33
N THR A 75 14.72 -0.67 -6.39
CA THR A 75 15.02 -1.75 -7.31
C THR A 75 14.12 -2.88 -6.83
N ARG A 76 13.11 -3.22 -7.63
CA ARG A 76 12.50 -4.54 -7.51
C ARG A 76 13.66 -5.53 -7.49
N PRO A 77 13.83 -6.34 -6.44
CA PRO A 77 14.72 -7.48 -6.56
C PRO A 77 14.21 -8.28 -7.75
N VAL A 78 14.99 -8.29 -8.84
CA VAL A 78 14.75 -9.19 -9.96
C VAL A 78 15.23 -10.54 -9.47
N PHE A 79 14.35 -11.26 -8.77
CA PHE A 79 14.61 -12.65 -8.42
C PHE A 79 14.70 -13.41 -9.74
N LYS A 80 15.92 -13.81 -10.11
CA LYS A 80 16.13 -14.52 -11.37
C LYS A 80 15.56 -15.93 -11.27
N ASN A 81 15.56 -16.52 -10.07
CA ASN A 81 15.14 -17.89 -9.82
C ASN A 81 14.32 -18.01 -8.52
N ARG A 82 13.42 -19.01 -8.47
CA ARG A 82 12.49 -19.28 -7.34
C ARG A 82 13.19 -19.58 -6.01
N THR A 83 14.45 -19.99 -6.04
CA THR A 83 15.21 -20.40 -4.85
C THR A 83 15.70 -19.21 -4.01
N GLU A 84 15.83 -18.01 -4.59
CA GLU A 84 16.30 -16.81 -3.88
C GLU A 84 15.24 -16.19 -2.95
N LEU A 85 14.01 -16.72 -2.96
CA LEU A 85 12.88 -16.25 -2.15
C LEU A 85 12.88 -16.80 -0.71
N ILE A 86 13.73 -17.80 -0.42
CA ILE A 86 13.71 -18.52 0.87
C ILE A 86 14.71 -17.93 1.88
N ASP A 87 15.69 -17.13 1.44
CA ASP A 87 16.79 -16.63 2.31
C ASP A 87 16.49 -15.30 3.03
N MET A 88 15.21 -14.96 3.19
CA MET A 88 14.77 -13.74 3.90
C MET A 88 13.76 -14.03 5.04
N SER A 89 13.73 -15.26 5.56
CA SER A 89 13.05 -15.58 6.83
C SER A 89 14.01 -15.50 8.01
#